data_AF-A0A498NRQ9-F1
#
_entry.id   AF-A0A498NRQ9-F1
#
_cell.length_a   1.000
_cell.length_b   1.000
_cell.length_c   1.000
_cell.angle_alpha   90.00
_cell.angle_beta   90.00
_cell.angle_gamma   90.00
#
_symmetry.space_group_name_H-M   'P 1'
#
loop_
_entity.id
_entity.type
_entity.pdbx_description
1 polymer ?
#
loop_
_entity_poly.entity_id
_entity_poly.type
_entity_poly.pdbx_seq_one_letter_code
_entity_poly.pdbx_strand_id
1 'polypeptide(L)'
;MVAQCVKQMDVSSDSSEDHSGVLGLTAERVKRQMPPEQEVLEMKQRLPSELLQHLKKKAVSILTYYQPEWENESEGLRSVKLSKLPELLDTEQKRAKSLTEKNRENGTLLQRQTHTYLSELLKCMNILQCLILDLRLKAQKDLDRKKIEYFEAKCEIGLQKIRAEMLEVQLDTYTRDKIAAHKKITEKLKVELKSSEVDKQAVESKLASFEIYGKDFEALAEEYSRLQQEIGTKSWALKEFST
;
A
#
# COMPACT_ATOMS: atom_id res chain seq x y z
N MET A 1 -52.35 -55.40 -0.04
CA MET A 1 -52.61 -55.52 -1.50
C MET A 1 -51.41 -55.18 -2.36
N VAL A 2 -50.63 -54.13 -2.08
CA VAL A 2 -49.40 -53.82 -2.86
C VAL A 2 -48.38 -54.96 -2.86
N ALA A 3 -48.22 -55.67 -1.74
CA ALA A 3 -47.33 -56.84 -1.62
C ALA A 3 -47.78 -58.10 -2.42
N GLN A 4 -49.05 -58.16 -2.82
CA GLN A 4 -49.59 -59.30 -3.58
C GLN A 4 -49.43 -59.07 -5.10
N CYS A 5 -49.50 -57.81 -5.54
CA CYS A 5 -49.21 -57.41 -6.92
C CYS A 5 -47.71 -57.53 -7.26
N VAL A 6 -46.81 -57.25 -6.31
CA VAL A 6 -45.35 -57.42 -6.52
C VAL A 6 -44.99 -58.90 -6.72
N LYS A 7 -45.64 -59.82 -5.99
CA LYS A 7 -45.44 -61.27 -6.16
C LYS A 7 -45.97 -61.85 -7.47
N GLN A 8 -46.81 -61.13 -8.21
CA GLN A 8 -47.28 -61.53 -9.54
C GLN A 8 -46.43 -60.95 -10.68
N MET A 9 -45.43 -60.10 -10.37
CA MET A 9 -44.54 -59.49 -11.36
C MET A 9 -43.10 -60.04 -11.35
N ASP A 10 -42.74 -60.93 -10.42
CA ASP A 10 -41.47 -61.67 -10.48
C ASP A 10 -41.57 -62.83 -11.48
N VAL A 11 -41.21 -62.55 -12.73
CA VAL A 11 -41.08 -63.55 -13.80
C VAL A 11 -39.58 -63.75 -14.07
N SER A 12 -38.94 -64.60 -13.28
CA SER A 12 -37.52 -64.95 -13.44
C SER A 12 -37.27 -66.46 -13.49
N SER A 13 -38.21 -67.22 -14.05
CA SER A 13 -37.99 -68.64 -14.34
C SER A 13 -38.86 -69.06 -15.53
N ASP A 14 -38.38 -68.74 -16.73
CA ASP A 14 -38.43 -69.61 -17.92
C ASP A 14 -37.76 -68.87 -19.08
N SER A 15 -36.47 -69.12 -19.24
CA SER A 15 -35.65 -68.62 -20.33
C SER A 15 -35.73 -69.57 -21.53
N SER A 16 -36.68 -69.33 -22.43
CA SER A 16 -36.58 -69.77 -23.82
C SER A 16 -37.62 -69.04 -24.68
N GLU A 17 -37.13 -68.32 -25.69
CA GLU A 17 -37.81 -67.79 -26.88
C GLU A 17 -38.21 -66.29 -26.89
N ASP A 18 -37.45 -65.54 -27.72
CA ASP A 18 -37.68 -64.23 -28.35
C ASP A 18 -38.37 -63.09 -27.58
N HIS A 19 -37.57 -62.39 -26.77
CA HIS A 19 -37.94 -61.11 -26.16
C HIS A 19 -37.67 -59.93 -27.10
N SER A 20 -38.59 -59.66 -28.03
CA SER A 20 -38.57 -58.42 -28.83
C SER A 20 -39.62 -57.42 -28.34
N GLY A 21 -39.29 -56.73 -27.24
CA GLY A 21 -40.01 -55.57 -26.72
C GLY A 21 -39.41 -55.16 -25.37
N VAL A 22 -39.07 -53.88 -25.19
CA VAL A 22 -38.30 -53.31 -24.05
C VAL A 22 -38.93 -53.55 -22.65
N LEU A 23 -40.16 -54.10 -22.59
CA LEU A 23 -40.85 -54.52 -21.36
C LEU A 23 -41.31 -55.99 -21.35
N GLY A 24 -40.88 -56.84 -22.29
CA GLY A 24 -41.29 -58.25 -22.35
C GLY A 24 -42.81 -58.46 -22.56
N LEU A 25 -43.49 -57.46 -23.14
CA LEU A 25 -44.92 -57.46 -23.42
C LEU A 25 -45.19 -57.78 -24.89
N THR A 26 -45.45 -59.05 -25.19
CA THR A 26 -45.98 -59.48 -26.50
C THR A 26 -47.48 -59.15 -26.60
N ALA A 27 -48.00 -58.86 -27.79
CA ALA A 27 -49.41 -58.46 -27.99
C ALA A 27 -50.42 -59.48 -27.42
N GLU A 28 -50.08 -60.76 -27.43
CA GLU A 28 -50.90 -61.81 -26.82
C GLU A 28 -50.88 -61.80 -25.29
N ARG A 29 -49.75 -61.41 -24.70
CA ARG A 29 -49.58 -61.29 -23.24
C ARG A 29 -50.40 -60.11 -22.69
N VAL A 30 -50.42 -59.00 -23.43
CA VAL A 30 -51.28 -57.85 -23.12
C VAL A 30 -52.76 -58.21 -23.26
N LYS A 31 -53.15 -59.00 -24.27
CA LYS A 31 -54.54 -59.48 -24.40
C LYS A 31 -54.97 -60.44 -23.29
N ARG A 32 -54.06 -61.30 -22.77
CA ARG A 32 -54.35 -62.16 -21.61
C ARG A 32 -54.43 -61.40 -20.28
N GLN A 33 -53.75 -60.25 -20.18
CA GLN A 33 -53.73 -59.42 -18.97
C GLN A 33 -54.73 -58.26 -19.01
N MET A 34 -55.34 -57.97 -20.16
CA MET A 34 -56.46 -57.04 -20.23
C MET A 34 -57.69 -57.66 -19.54
N PRO A 35 -58.42 -56.89 -18.71
CA PRO A 35 -59.72 -57.33 -18.22
C PRO A 35 -60.61 -57.69 -19.43
N PRO A 36 -61.53 -58.67 -19.29
CA PRO A 36 -62.48 -58.99 -20.34
C PRO A 36 -63.18 -57.71 -20.83
N GLU A 37 -63.47 -57.59 -22.13
CA GLU A 37 -64.02 -56.36 -22.73
C GLU A 37 -65.26 -55.83 -21.99
N GLN A 38 -66.00 -56.74 -21.36
CA GLN A 38 -67.16 -56.47 -20.52
C GLN A 38 -66.81 -55.74 -19.20
N GLU A 39 -65.73 -56.13 -18.51
CA GLU A 39 -65.20 -55.41 -17.34
C GLU A 39 -64.58 -54.06 -17.72
N VAL A 40 -63.96 -53.96 -18.90
CA VAL A 40 -63.48 -52.68 -19.43
C VAL A 40 -64.64 -51.75 -19.76
N LEU A 41 -65.74 -52.28 -20.31
CA LEU A 41 -66.97 -51.52 -20.51
C LEU A 41 -67.61 -51.09 -19.17
N GLU A 42 -67.70 -51.99 -18.19
CA GLU A 42 -68.22 -51.67 -16.86
C GLU A 42 -67.36 -50.64 -16.14
N MET A 43 -66.03 -50.76 -16.23
CA MET A 43 -65.11 -49.78 -15.69
C MET A 43 -65.23 -48.44 -16.42
N LYS A 44 -65.37 -48.43 -17.75
CA LYS A 44 -65.65 -47.20 -18.51
C LYS A 44 -66.98 -46.57 -18.16
N GLN A 45 -67.96 -47.35 -17.72
CA GLN A 45 -69.27 -46.85 -17.25
C GLN A 45 -69.24 -46.38 -15.78
N ARG A 46 -68.46 -47.02 -14.90
CA ARG A 46 -68.31 -46.67 -13.47
C ARG A 46 -67.30 -45.54 -13.21
N LEU A 47 -66.25 -45.44 -14.02
CA LEU A 47 -65.21 -44.43 -13.84
C LEU A 47 -65.76 -42.99 -13.88
N PRO A 48 -66.67 -42.60 -14.79
CA PRO A 48 -67.26 -41.27 -14.79
C PRO A 48 -68.04 -40.98 -13.51
N SER A 49 -68.77 -41.96 -12.96
CA SER A 49 -69.57 -41.75 -11.75
C SER A 49 -68.70 -41.67 -10.50
N GLU A 50 -67.67 -42.50 -10.37
CA GLU A 50 -66.69 -42.42 -9.27
C GLU A 50 -65.84 -41.14 -9.33
N LEU A 51 -65.38 -40.75 -10.52
CA LEU A 51 -64.66 -39.50 -10.73
C LEU A 51 -65.52 -38.30 -10.34
N LEU A 52 -66.80 -38.31 -10.73
CA LEU A 52 -67.74 -37.25 -10.41
C LEU A 52 -68.07 -37.19 -8.91
N GLN A 53 -68.16 -38.34 -8.23
CA GLN A 53 -68.27 -38.39 -6.76
C GLN A 53 -67.02 -37.84 -6.07
N HIS A 54 -65.83 -38.20 -6.54
CA HIS A 54 -64.58 -37.72 -5.96
C HIS A 54 -64.37 -36.21 -6.20
N LEU A 55 -64.72 -35.72 -7.39
CA LEU A 55 -64.71 -34.29 -7.71
C LEU A 55 -65.70 -33.51 -6.85
N LYS A 56 -66.92 -34.03 -6.66
CA LYS A 56 -67.90 -33.43 -5.74
C LYS A 56 -67.37 -33.38 -4.31
N LYS A 57 -66.81 -34.48 -3.78
CA LYS A 57 -66.22 -34.51 -2.44
C LYS A 57 -65.11 -33.47 -2.28
N LYS A 58 -64.23 -33.35 -3.28
CA LYS A 58 -63.13 -32.38 -3.27
C LYS A 58 -63.63 -30.94 -3.35
N ALA A 59 -64.63 -30.66 -4.20
CA ALA A 59 -65.23 -29.33 -4.32
C ALA A 59 -65.94 -28.91 -3.02
N VAL A 60 -66.63 -29.85 -2.36
CA VAL A 60 -67.23 -29.63 -1.03
C VAL A 60 -66.14 -29.36 0.02
N SER A 61 -65.07 -30.15 0.04
CA SER A 61 -63.94 -29.94 0.98
C SER A 61 -63.28 -28.56 0.83
N ILE A 62 -63.12 -28.07 -0.40
CA ILE A 62 -62.60 -26.72 -0.66
C ILE A 62 -63.60 -25.67 -0.16
N LEU A 63 -64.90 -25.85 -0.42
CA LEU A 63 -65.93 -24.95 0.08
C LEU A 63 -65.93 -24.88 1.62
N THR A 64 -65.82 -26.02 2.31
CA THR A 64 -65.75 -26.09 3.78
C THR A 64 -64.53 -25.35 4.35
N TYR A 65 -63.40 -25.31 3.64
CA TYR A 65 -62.21 -24.56 4.09
C TYR A 65 -62.43 -23.05 4.11
N TYR A 66 -63.09 -22.50 3.10
CA TYR A 66 -63.38 -21.06 3.04
C TYR A 66 -64.60 -20.67 3.89
N GLN A 67 -65.53 -21.61 4.11
CA GLN A 67 -66.83 -21.39 4.71
C GLN A 67 -67.22 -22.59 5.61
N PRO A 68 -66.72 -22.62 6.86
CA PRO A 68 -66.86 -23.78 7.75
C PRO A 68 -68.24 -23.87 8.44
N GLU A 69 -69.03 -22.79 8.52
CA GLU A 69 -70.37 -22.79 9.13
C GLU A 69 -71.44 -23.62 8.37
N TRP A 70 -71.08 -24.29 7.27
CA TRP A 70 -71.99 -24.67 6.18
C TRP A 70 -72.32 -26.17 6.13
N GLU A 71 -71.75 -26.94 7.05
CA GLU A 71 -71.88 -28.40 7.12
C GLU A 71 -73.32 -28.88 7.39
N ASN A 72 -74.21 -27.98 7.84
CA ASN A 72 -75.60 -28.23 8.20
C ASN A 72 -76.65 -27.76 7.15
N GLU A 73 -76.26 -27.16 6.03
CA GLU A 73 -77.21 -26.62 5.03
C GLU A 73 -77.73 -27.67 4.02
N SER A 74 -78.88 -27.39 3.38
CA SER A 74 -79.55 -28.28 2.43
C SER A 74 -78.75 -28.51 1.13
N GLU A 75 -78.88 -29.69 0.49
CA GLU A 75 -78.14 -30.05 -0.73
C GLU A 75 -78.37 -29.06 -1.90
N GLY A 76 -79.56 -28.47 -1.98
CA GLY A 76 -79.90 -27.43 -2.97
C GLY A 76 -79.09 -26.14 -2.78
N LEU A 77 -78.91 -25.69 -1.53
CA LEU A 77 -78.06 -24.54 -1.19
C LEU A 77 -76.58 -24.84 -1.46
N ARG A 78 -76.11 -26.05 -1.13
CA ARG A 78 -74.74 -26.50 -1.43
C ARG A 78 -74.43 -26.47 -2.91
N SER A 79 -75.35 -26.92 -3.77
CA SER A 79 -75.14 -26.93 -5.23
C SER A 79 -75.11 -25.53 -5.86
N VAL A 80 -75.96 -24.60 -5.40
CA VAL A 80 -75.96 -23.18 -5.84
C VAL A 80 -74.70 -22.43 -5.37
N LYS A 81 -74.09 -22.87 -4.27
CA LYS A 81 -72.86 -22.25 -3.74
C LYS A 81 -71.61 -22.89 -4.34
N LEU A 82 -71.66 -24.19 -4.65
CA LEU A 82 -70.66 -24.88 -5.49
C LEU A 82 -70.55 -24.26 -6.88
N SER A 83 -71.64 -23.78 -7.46
CA SER A 83 -71.57 -23.07 -8.76
C SER A 83 -70.94 -21.68 -8.65
N LYS A 84 -70.92 -21.05 -7.46
CA LYS A 84 -70.25 -19.77 -7.19
C LYS A 84 -68.82 -19.91 -6.65
N LEU A 85 -68.41 -21.12 -6.26
CA LEU A 85 -67.05 -21.41 -5.79
C LEU A 85 -65.95 -20.99 -6.79
N PRO A 86 -66.11 -21.16 -8.12
CA PRO A 86 -65.12 -20.69 -9.09
C PRO A 86 -64.93 -19.17 -9.06
N GLU A 87 -66.01 -18.40 -8.90
CA GLU A 87 -65.94 -16.93 -8.79
C GLU A 87 -65.21 -16.52 -7.51
N LEU A 88 -65.50 -17.18 -6.39
CA LEU A 88 -64.82 -16.94 -5.11
C LEU A 88 -63.32 -17.28 -5.21
N LEU A 89 -62.97 -18.42 -5.81
CA LEU A 89 -61.57 -18.81 -6.04
C LEU A 89 -60.85 -17.82 -6.96
N ASP A 90 -61.50 -17.30 -8.00
CA ASP A 90 -60.92 -16.30 -8.89
C ASP A 90 -60.67 -14.97 -8.14
N THR A 91 -61.60 -14.54 -7.28
CA THR A 91 -61.39 -13.35 -6.43
C THR A 91 -60.23 -13.52 -5.46
N GLU A 92 -60.11 -14.68 -4.80
CA GLU A 92 -59.01 -15.00 -3.90
C GLU A 92 -57.68 -15.13 -4.66
N GLN A 93 -57.69 -15.72 -5.85
CA GLN A 93 -56.51 -15.81 -6.70
C GLN A 93 -56.03 -14.41 -7.14
N LYS A 94 -56.95 -13.52 -7.51
CA LYS A 94 -56.64 -12.12 -7.82
C LYS A 94 -56.11 -11.37 -6.60
N ARG A 95 -56.70 -11.59 -5.43
CA ARG A 95 -56.24 -11.02 -4.15
C ARG A 95 -54.83 -11.48 -3.81
N ALA A 96 -54.56 -12.78 -3.91
CA ALA A 96 -53.24 -13.36 -3.66
C ALA A 96 -52.20 -12.80 -4.62
N LYS A 97 -52.51 -12.72 -5.92
CA LYS A 97 -51.61 -12.10 -6.92
C LYS A 97 -51.30 -10.63 -6.57
N SER A 98 -52.31 -9.84 -6.23
CA SER A 98 -52.12 -8.44 -5.80
C SER A 98 -51.26 -8.32 -4.54
N LEU A 99 -51.47 -9.19 -3.55
CA LEU A 99 -50.65 -9.22 -2.33
C LEU A 99 -49.20 -9.61 -2.63
N THR A 100 -48.97 -10.59 -3.51
CA THR A 100 -47.62 -10.99 -3.91
C THR A 100 -46.88 -9.87 -4.63
N GLU A 101 -47.58 -9.11 -5.48
CA GLU A 101 -47.01 -7.96 -6.18
C GLU A 101 -46.66 -6.83 -5.21
N LYS A 102 -47.59 -6.46 -4.32
CA LYS A 102 -47.33 -5.49 -3.24
C LYS A 102 -46.17 -5.89 -2.34
N ASN A 103 -46.07 -7.17 -2.00
CA ASN A 103 -44.97 -7.66 -1.17
C ASN A 103 -43.63 -7.56 -1.91
N ARG A 104 -43.62 -7.83 -3.23
CA ARG A 104 -42.44 -7.63 -4.08
C ARG A 104 -42.04 -6.16 -4.14
N GLU A 105 -42.99 -5.25 -4.35
CA GLU A 105 -42.76 -3.81 -4.34
C GLU A 105 -42.20 -3.33 -2.99
N ASN A 106 -42.81 -3.73 -1.88
CA ASN A 106 -42.34 -3.44 -0.53
C ASN A 106 -40.92 -3.95 -0.30
N GLY A 107 -40.58 -5.16 -0.80
CA GLY A 107 -39.23 -5.70 -0.75
C GLY A 107 -38.22 -4.80 -1.45
N THR A 108 -38.55 -4.30 -2.66
CA THR A 108 -37.67 -3.37 -3.38
C THR A 108 -37.54 -2.02 -2.69
N LEU A 109 -38.61 -1.52 -2.07
CA LEU A 109 -38.58 -0.26 -1.32
C LEU A 109 -37.67 -0.38 -0.09
N LEU A 110 -37.82 -1.47 0.68
CA LEU A 110 -36.98 -1.75 1.83
C LEU A 110 -35.51 -1.90 1.45
N GLN A 111 -35.23 -2.56 0.33
CA GLN A 111 -33.86 -2.68 -0.18
C GLN A 111 -33.25 -1.31 -0.50
N ARG A 112 -34.01 -0.43 -1.17
CA ARG A 112 -33.57 0.94 -1.48
C ARG A 112 -33.31 1.74 -0.21
N GLN A 113 -34.23 1.70 0.76
CA GLN A 113 -34.06 2.39 2.04
C GLN A 113 -32.81 1.89 2.79
N THR A 114 -32.65 0.57 2.89
CA THR A 114 -31.47 -0.04 3.51
C THR A 114 -30.18 0.44 2.83
N HIS A 115 -30.15 0.47 1.50
CA HIS A 115 -29.00 0.97 0.75
C HIS A 115 -28.71 2.44 1.05
N THR A 116 -29.73 3.30 1.10
CA THR A 116 -29.57 4.71 1.47
C THR A 116 -29.01 4.87 2.88
N TYR A 117 -29.56 4.17 3.87
CA TYR A 117 -29.06 4.23 5.24
C TYR A 117 -27.60 3.77 5.36
N LEU A 118 -27.25 2.66 4.70
CA LEU A 118 -25.87 2.17 4.69
C LEU A 118 -24.92 3.14 3.98
N SER A 119 -25.36 3.77 2.88
CA SER A 119 -24.58 4.79 2.17
C SER A 119 -24.31 6.00 3.06
N GLU A 120 -25.31 6.53 3.76
CA GLU A 120 -25.13 7.64 4.68
C GLU A 120 -24.23 7.27 5.86
N LEU A 121 -24.38 6.06 6.41
CA LEU A 121 -23.52 5.58 7.48
C LEU A 121 -22.05 5.49 7.04
N LEU A 122 -21.79 5.00 5.83
CA LEU A 122 -20.45 4.95 5.25
C LEU A 122 -19.85 6.35 5.06
N LYS A 123 -20.65 7.34 4.61
CA LYS A 123 -20.21 8.73 4.51
C LYS A 123 -19.84 9.29 5.88
N CYS A 124 -20.65 9.04 6.91
CA CYS A 124 -20.35 9.44 8.28
C CYS A 124 -19.06 8.80 8.80
N MET A 125 -18.86 7.50 8.56
CA MET A 125 -17.60 6.83 8.93
C MET A 125 -16.38 7.45 8.23
N ASN A 126 -16.50 7.77 6.95
CA ASN A 126 -15.41 8.39 6.20
C ASN A 126 -15.08 9.80 6.75
N ILE A 127 -16.09 10.60 7.08
CA ILE A 127 -15.89 11.92 7.72
C ILE A 127 -15.19 11.77 9.06
N LEU A 128 -15.62 10.82 9.90
CA LEU A 128 -14.97 10.55 11.18
C LEU A 128 -13.52 10.10 11.00
N GLN A 129 -13.25 9.25 10.00
CA GLN A 129 -11.89 8.79 9.70
C GLN A 129 -10.99 9.94 9.26
N CYS A 130 -11.46 10.80 8.34
CA CYS A 130 -10.72 12.01 7.94
C CYS A 130 -10.44 12.91 9.15
N LEU A 131 -11.45 13.15 9.99
CA LEU A 131 -11.31 14.02 11.16
C LEU A 131 -10.31 13.46 12.18
N ILE A 132 -10.30 12.14 12.41
CA ILE A 132 -9.31 11.48 13.28
C ILE A 132 -7.89 11.64 12.71
N LEU A 133 -7.72 11.43 11.40
CA LEU A 133 -6.42 11.58 10.73
C LEU A 133 -5.92 13.03 10.80
N ASP A 134 -6.80 13.99 10.52
CA ASP A 134 -6.48 15.42 10.56
C ASP A 134 -6.11 15.87 11.97
N LEU A 135 -6.87 15.46 13.00
CA LEU A 135 -6.55 15.76 14.39
C LEU A 135 -5.22 15.15 14.82
N ARG A 136 -4.95 13.91 14.42
CA ARG A 136 -3.68 13.24 14.72
C ARG A 136 -2.51 13.94 14.03
N LEU A 137 -2.64 14.28 12.75
CA LEU A 137 -1.61 15.02 12.00
C LEU A 137 -1.38 16.40 12.59
N LYS A 138 -2.44 17.11 12.98
CA LYS A 138 -2.34 18.43 13.61
C LYS A 138 -1.61 18.35 14.95
N ALA A 139 -1.99 17.42 15.82
CA ALA A 139 -1.32 17.20 17.10
C ALA A 139 0.16 16.84 16.92
N GLN A 140 0.47 15.99 15.93
CA GLN A 140 1.84 15.62 15.60
C GLN A 140 2.66 16.84 15.12
N LYS A 141 2.11 17.64 14.20
CA LYS A 141 2.75 18.88 13.71
C LYS A 141 3.02 19.86 14.85
N ASP A 142 2.08 20.02 15.79
CA ASP A 142 2.26 20.90 16.94
C ASP A 142 3.37 20.40 17.89
N LEU A 143 3.43 19.09 18.14
CA LEU A 143 4.52 18.49 18.91
C LEU A 143 5.87 18.66 18.23
N ASP A 144 5.95 18.41 16.93
CA ASP A 144 7.21 18.52 16.17
C ASP A 144 7.68 19.97 16.10
N ARG A 145 6.76 20.93 15.92
CA ARG A 145 7.06 22.36 16.03
C ARG A 145 7.65 22.71 17.39
N LYS A 146 7.05 22.24 18.49
CA LYS A 146 7.55 22.49 19.85
C LYS A 146 8.93 21.87 20.09
N LYS A 147 9.20 20.68 19.53
CA LYS A 147 10.53 20.06 19.58
C LYS A 147 11.58 20.88 18.83
N ILE A 148 11.24 21.38 17.65
CA ILE A 148 12.14 22.24 16.86
C ILE A 148 12.44 23.52 17.65
N GLU A 149 11.42 24.23 18.14
CA GLU A 149 11.58 25.43 18.97
C GLU A 149 12.50 25.16 20.18
N TYR A 150 12.33 24.01 20.85
CA TYR A 150 13.19 23.59 21.97
C TYR A 150 14.65 23.35 21.55
N PHE A 151 14.87 22.63 20.44
CA PHE A 151 16.22 22.35 19.96
C PHE A 151 16.92 23.61 19.46
N GLU A 152 16.22 24.50 18.77
CA GLU A 152 16.73 25.81 18.35
C GLU A 152 17.17 26.63 19.56
N ALA A 153 16.32 26.75 20.59
CA ALA A 153 16.68 27.45 21.82
C ALA A 153 17.90 26.81 22.52
N LYS A 154 17.96 25.46 22.57
CA LYS A 154 19.08 24.74 23.17
C LYS A 154 20.39 24.97 22.39
N CYS A 155 20.32 24.98 21.06
CA CYS A 155 21.46 25.27 20.19
C CYS A 155 21.94 26.72 20.36
N GLU A 156 21.02 27.69 20.43
CA GLU A 156 21.35 29.09 20.65
C GLU A 156 22.09 29.26 21.99
N ILE A 157 21.58 28.67 23.06
CA ILE A 157 22.27 28.68 24.38
C ILE A 157 23.67 28.06 24.27
N GLY A 158 23.81 26.94 23.56
CA GLY A 158 25.10 26.30 23.32
C GLY A 158 26.09 27.21 22.58
N LEU A 159 25.63 27.88 21.52
CA LEU A 159 26.42 28.83 20.74
C LEU A 159 26.88 30.01 21.60
N GLN A 160 25.99 30.56 22.43
CA GLN A 160 26.31 31.66 23.33
C GLN A 160 27.35 31.24 24.39
N LYS A 161 27.26 30.01 24.92
CA LYS A 161 28.29 29.47 25.82
C LYS A 161 29.65 29.37 25.15
N ILE A 162 29.72 28.78 23.94
CA ILE A 162 30.98 28.68 23.20
C ILE A 162 31.60 30.06 22.95
N ARG A 163 30.77 31.06 22.60
CA ARG A 163 31.23 32.44 22.42
C ARG A 163 31.76 33.06 23.72
N ALA A 164 31.09 32.82 24.85
CA ALA A 164 31.54 33.31 26.15
C ALA A 164 32.91 32.73 26.52
N GLU A 165 33.08 31.41 26.41
CA GLU A 165 34.35 30.72 26.67
C GLU A 165 35.46 31.20 25.74
N MET A 166 35.15 31.43 24.46
CA MET A 166 36.11 31.98 23.50
C MET A 166 36.59 33.39 23.92
N LEU A 167 35.67 34.24 24.37
CA LEU A 167 36.01 35.58 24.84
C LEU A 167 36.85 35.52 26.12
N GLU A 168 36.51 34.62 27.05
CA GLU A 168 37.26 34.39 28.29
C GLU A 168 38.71 33.98 28.00
N VAL A 169 38.91 32.99 27.12
CA VAL A 169 40.25 32.58 26.67
C VAL A 169 41.02 33.75 26.04
N GLN A 170 40.36 34.61 25.26
CA GLN A 170 41.00 35.79 24.67
C GLN A 170 41.43 36.80 25.74
N LEU A 171 40.57 37.07 26.74
CA LEU A 171 40.88 37.97 27.83
C LEU A 171 42.06 37.45 28.68
N ASP A 172 42.10 36.15 28.94
CA ASP A 172 43.18 35.48 29.69
C ASP A 172 44.50 35.43 28.91
N THR A 173 44.41 35.26 27.59
CA THR A 173 45.58 35.19 26.70
C THR A 173 46.19 36.58 26.50
N TYR A 174 45.36 37.59 26.25
CA TYR A 174 45.79 38.94 25.89
C TYR A 174 45.62 39.91 27.06
N THR A 175 46.25 39.61 28.19
CA THR A 175 46.29 40.55 29.30
C THR A 175 47.12 41.79 28.94
N ARG A 176 46.82 42.91 29.60
CA ARG A 176 47.51 44.20 29.38
C ARG A 176 49.03 44.06 29.50
N ASP A 177 49.48 43.28 30.49
CA ASP A 177 50.91 43.07 30.76
C ASP A 177 51.56 42.21 29.67
N LYS A 178 50.90 41.13 29.24
CA LYS A 178 51.37 40.30 28.12
C LYS A 178 51.46 41.11 26.83
N ILE A 179 50.46 41.93 26.52
CA ILE A 179 50.48 42.82 25.35
C ILE A 179 51.62 43.84 25.46
N ALA A 180 51.81 44.48 26.62
CA ALA A 180 52.90 45.43 26.84
C ALA A 180 54.28 44.77 26.68
N ALA A 181 54.45 43.55 27.19
CA ALA A 181 55.65 42.75 27.02
C ALA A 181 55.90 42.42 25.55
N HIS A 182 54.89 41.92 24.82
CA HIS A 182 55.01 41.66 23.38
C HIS A 182 55.38 42.91 22.60
N LYS A 183 54.75 44.07 22.87
CA LYS A 183 55.11 45.35 22.25
C LYS A 183 56.58 45.71 22.49
N LYS A 184 57.06 45.55 23.73
CA LYS A 184 58.46 45.84 24.08
C LYS A 184 59.44 44.89 23.38
N ILE A 185 59.10 43.60 23.28
CA ILE A 185 59.90 42.61 22.53
C ILE A 185 59.94 42.99 21.04
N THR A 186 58.79 43.29 20.44
CA THR A 186 58.72 43.71 19.03
C THR A 186 59.54 44.97 18.77
N GLU A 187 59.50 45.96 19.67
CA GLU A 187 60.30 47.18 19.51
C GLU A 187 61.80 46.89 19.59
N LYS A 188 62.24 46.10 20.57
CA LYS A 188 63.65 45.69 20.68
C LYS A 188 64.13 44.94 19.43
N LEU A 189 63.36 43.95 18.98
CA LEU A 189 63.69 43.19 17.78
C LEU A 189 63.76 44.07 16.54
N LYS A 190 62.88 45.06 16.41
CA LYS A 190 62.94 46.04 15.30
C LYS A 190 64.20 46.90 15.35
N VAL A 191 64.62 47.31 16.55
CA VAL A 191 65.85 48.10 16.73
C VAL A 191 67.08 47.25 16.38
N GLU A 192 67.17 46.02 16.91
CA GLU A 192 68.27 45.10 16.64
C GLU A 192 68.35 44.67 15.17
N LEU A 193 67.20 44.46 14.52
CA LEU A 193 67.13 44.17 13.10
C LEU A 193 67.71 45.33 12.28
N LYS A 194 67.31 46.57 12.57
CA LYS A 194 67.83 47.76 11.89
C LYS A 194 69.34 47.94 12.09
N SER A 195 69.85 47.73 13.31
CA SER A 195 71.30 47.81 13.55
C SER A 195 72.05 46.71 12.79
N SER A 196 71.51 45.48 12.79
CA SER A 196 72.09 44.37 12.05
C SER A 196 72.08 44.60 10.54
N GLU A 197 71.05 45.24 9.99
CA GLU A 197 70.97 45.61 8.58
C GLU A 197 72.04 46.65 8.21
N VAL A 198 72.25 47.66 9.07
CA VAL A 198 73.31 48.65 8.89
C VAL A 198 74.70 48.01 8.97
N ASP A 199 74.93 47.16 9.96
CA ASP A 199 76.20 46.44 10.12
C ASP A 199 76.48 45.53 8.92
N LYS A 200 75.45 44.81 8.44
CA LYS A 200 75.52 44.01 7.22
C LYS A 200 75.93 44.87 6.02
N GLN A 201 75.24 45.99 5.80
CA GLN A 201 75.54 46.89 4.69
C GLN A 201 76.97 47.46 4.78
N ALA A 202 77.44 47.78 5.98
CA ALA A 202 78.80 48.26 6.21
C ALA A 202 79.85 47.19 5.88
N VAL A 203 79.63 45.93 6.30
CA VAL A 203 80.52 44.81 5.99
C VAL A 203 80.50 44.48 4.50
N GLU A 204 79.33 44.47 3.86
CA GLU A 204 79.21 44.27 2.41
C GLU A 204 79.96 45.34 1.62
N SER A 205 79.85 46.61 2.04
CA SER A 205 80.60 47.73 1.42
C SER A 205 82.11 47.55 1.60
N LYS A 206 82.56 47.12 2.78
CA LYS A 206 83.99 46.84 3.04
C LYS A 206 84.48 45.64 2.23
N LEU A 207 83.69 44.58 2.12
CA LEU A 207 84.00 43.41 1.31
C LEU A 207 84.16 43.81 -0.16
N ALA A 208 83.23 44.58 -0.71
CA ALA A 208 83.31 45.09 -2.08
C ALA A 208 84.61 45.89 -2.31
N SER A 209 85.06 46.68 -1.32
CA SER A 209 86.35 47.38 -1.42
C SER A 209 87.54 46.42 -1.48
N PHE A 210 87.54 45.35 -0.67
CA PHE A 210 88.60 44.33 -0.72
C PHE A 210 88.57 43.51 -1.99
N GLU A 211 87.40 43.23 -2.56
CA GLU A 211 87.29 42.55 -3.86
C GLU A 211 87.92 43.37 -4.99
N ILE A 212 87.79 44.70 -4.96
CA ILE A 212 88.46 45.59 -5.92
C ILE A 212 89.98 45.48 -5.75
N TYR A 213 90.50 45.68 -4.53
CA TYR A 213 91.94 45.57 -4.28
C TYR A 213 92.49 44.17 -4.61
N GLY A 214 91.72 43.11 -4.36
CA GLY A 214 92.10 41.74 -4.68
C GLY A 214 92.38 41.53 -6.18
N LYS A 215 91.54 42.11 -7.04
CA LYS A 215 91.74 42.07 -8.50
C LYS A 215 93.00 42.82 -8.93
N ASP A 216 93.27 43.98 -8.31
CA ASP A 216 94.48 44.74 -8.58
C ASP A 216 95.75 44.00 -8.15
N PHE A 217 95.72 43.31 -7.00
CA PHE A 217 96.82 42.47 -6.53
C PHE A 217 97.03 41.24 -7.42
N GLU A 218 95.96 40.63 -7.92
CA GLU A 218 96.03 39.50 -8.86
C GLU A 218 96.71 39.94 -10.16
N ALA A 219 96.29 41.06 -10.75
CA ALA A 219 96.93 41.65 -11.93
C ALA A 219 98.42 41.96 -11.69
N LEU A 220 98.76 42.54 -10.53
CA LEU A 220 100.15 42.83 -10.17
C LEU A 220 100.99 41.55 -10.02
N ALA A 221 100.43 40.49 -9.43
CA ALA A 221 101.11 39.21 -9.29
C ALA A 221 101.34 38.53 -10.64
N GLU A 222 100.41 38.64 -11.59
CA GLU A 222 100.58 38.20 -12.97
C GLU A 222 101.71 38.97 -13.66
N GLU A 223 101.75 40.31 -13.54
CA GLU A 223 102.82 41.12 -14.11
C GLU A 223 104.19 40.79 -13.52
N TYR A 224 104.27 40.62 -12.21
CA TYR A 224 105.49 40.24 -11.52
C TYR A 224 105.96 38.85 -11.96
N SER A 225 105.04 37.88 -12.09
CA SER A 225 105.34 36.54 -12.58
C SER A 225 105.88 36.56 -14.01
N ARG A 226 105.28 37.39 -14.89
CA ARG A 226 105.76 37.63 -16.26
C ARG A 226 107.18 38.21 -16.26
N LEU A 227 107.44 39.23 -15.43
CA LEU A 227 108.76 39.85 -15.30
C LEU A 227 109.81 38.86 -14.79
N GLN A 228 109.48 38.01 -13.81
CA GLN A 228 110.39 36.96 -13.34
C GLN A 228 110.74 35.96 -14.44
N GLN A 229 109.75 35.54 -15.25
CA GLN A 229 110.01 34.67 -16.40
C GLN A 229 110.91 35.36 -17.44
N GLU A 230 110.72 36.65 -17.70
CA GLU A 230 111.57 37.43 -18.61
C GLU A 230 113.00 37.59 -18.08
N ILE A 231 113.17 37.86 -16.77
CA ILE A 231 114.49 37.89 -16.13
C ILE A 231 115.14 36.52 -16.18
N GLY A 232 114.39 35.44 -15.94
CA GLY A 232 114.87 34.06 -16.05
C GLY A 232 115.37 33.73 -17.45
N THR A 233 114.59 34.06 -18.49
CA THR A 233 114.99 33.85 -19.90
C THR A 233 116.18 34.71 -20.30
N LYS A 234 116.21 36.00 -19.94
CA LYS A 234 117.37 36.88 -20.21
C LYS A 234 118.63 36.45 -19.47
N SER A 235 118.52 36.04 -18.21
CA SER A 235 119.65 35.54 -17.43
C SER A 235 120.16 34.18 -17.93
N TRP A 236 119.27 33.32 -18.43
CA TRP A 236 119.66 32.10 -19.15
C TRP A 236 120.38 32.45 -20.46
N ALA A 237 119.84 33.36 -21.28
CA ALA A 237 120.48 33.81 -22.51
C ALA A 237 121.86 34.45 -22.24
N LEU A 238 121.99 35.28 -21.21
CA LEU A 238 123.28 35.86 -20.81
C LEU A 238 124.30 34.80 -20.37
N LYS A 239 123.85 33.70 -19.74
CA LYS A 239 124.74 32.57 -19.42
C LYS A 239 125.18 31.83 -20.67
N GLU A 240 124.30 31.62 -21.63
CA GLU A 240 124.59 30.90 -22.87
C GLU A 240 125.52 31.70 -23.81
N PHE A 241 125.34 33.02 -23.92
CA PHE A 241 126.20 33.92 -24.71
C PHE A 241 127.52 34.31 -24.02
N SER A 242 127.73 33.90 -22.77
CA SER A 242 128.98 34.11 -22.02
C SER A 242 129.89 32.87 -22.02
N THR A 243 129.56 31.87 -22.84
CA THR A 243 130.37 30.69 -23.21
C THR A 243 130.83 30.81 -24.66
#